data_AF-A0A6J6ZRY4-F1
#
_entry.id   AF-A0A6J6ZRY4-F1
#
_cell.length_a   1.000
_cell.length_b   1.000
_cell.length_c   1.000
_cell.angle_alpha   90.00
_cell.angle_beta   90.00
_cell.angle_gamma   90.00
#
_symmetry.space_group_name_H-M   'P 1'
#
loop_
_entity.id
_entity.type
_entity.pdbx_description
1 polymer ?
#
loop_
_entity_poly.entity_id
_entity_poly.type
_entity_poly.pdbx_seq_one_letter_code
_entity_poly.pdbx_strand_id
1 'polypeptide(L)'
;MTISSGSAAQMILARALECLESETPNPLTGPETIEMSERCVELPWVAAHLGAPGRLLDVGWAMSPPEWLGVLLAIRDRGADLTGIDIIDPQRVRSRYPADQVDAVLSVPARVEDILNANPTSGHYDTISCVSTLEHIGFDIASPPEDLTSAFVRATSAETAIASRAPETDRLFLDAAHRLLVPGGHLLISVPAGSGLPILHQDSLGLFTHQFEYDEASWARITGDNRFSVLAEAYYSHDETRGWAQVETFAALSGQTSAMQPFATGCALVRLRHISS
;
A
#
# COMPACT_ATOMS: atom_id res chain seq x y z
N MET A 1 -34.83 -9.11 -10.42
CA MET A 1 -33.98 -9.64 -9.34
C MET A 1 -32.89 -8.61 -9.09
N THR A 2 -33.08 -7.78 -8.09
CA THR A 2 -32.09 -6.80 -7.65
C THR A 2 -30.98 -7.56 -6.93
N ILE A 3 -29.83 -7.70 -7.58
CA ILE A 3 -28.59 -8.08 -6.91
C ILE A 3 -28.35 -6.97 -5.87
N SER A 4 -28.35 -7.34 -4.59
CA SER A 4 -27.90 -6.45 -3.53
C SER A 4 -26.42 -6.18 -3.78
N SER A 5 -26.09 -5.07 -4.45
CA SER A 5 -24.71 -4.62 -4.62
C SER A 5 -24.15 -4.31 -3.23
N GLY A 6 -23.18 -5.10 -2.78
CA GLY A 6 -22.36 -4.73 -1.63
C GLY A 6 -21.69 -3.37 -1.87
N SER A 7 -21.23 -2.73 -0.80
CA SER A 7 -20.38 -1.54 -0.92
C SER A 7 -19.14 -1.83 -1.78
N ALA A 8 -18.54 -0.79 -2.40
CA ALA A 8 -17.32 -0.96 -3.21
C ALA A 8 -16.23 -1.72 -2.46
N ALA A 9 -15.99 -1.39 -1.18
CA ALA A 9 -15.03 -2.10 -0.32
C ALA A 9 -15.33 -3.60 -0.20
N GLN A 10 -16.60 -4.01 -0.10
CA GLN A 10 -16.98 -5.42 -0.06
C GLN A 10 -16.73 -6.13 -1.40
N MET A 11 -16.98 -5.46 -2.52
CA MET A 11 -16.68 -6.00 -3.85
C MET A 11 -15.16 -6.17 -4.04
N ILE A 12 -14.37 -5.20 -3.61
CA ILE A 12 -12.91 -5.21 -3.66
C ILE A 12 -12.37 -6.36 -2.80
N LEU A 13 -12.81 -6.46 -1.54
CA LEU A 13 -12.41 -7.54 -0.63
C LEU A 13 -12.78 -8.91 -1.22
N ALA A 14 -14.01 -9.09 -1.72
CA ALA A 14 -14.44 -10.35 -2.33
C ALA A 14 -13.52 -10.74 -3.50
N ARG A 15 -13.23 -9.80 -4.40
CA ARG A 15 -12.33 -10.07 -5.52
C ARG A 15 -10.89 -10.34 -5.07
N ALA A 16 -10.40 -9.63 -4.06
CA ALA A 16 -9.07 -9.86 -3.53
C ALA A 16 -8.93 -11.25 -2.88
N LEU A 17 -9.96 -11.73 -2.18
CA LEU A 17 -9.99 -13.09 -1.63
C LEU A 17 -10.05 -14.17 -2.72
N GLU A 18 -10.79 -13.94 -3.81
CA GLU A 18 -10.77 -14.83 -4.99
C GLU A 18 -9.37 -14.91 -5.61
N CYS A 19 -8.66 -13.78 -5.69
CA CYS A 19 -7.30 -13.70 -6.21
C CYS A 19 -6.30 -14.37 -5.27
N LEU A 20 -6.47 -14.21 -3.95
CA LEU A 20 -5.66 -14.89 -2.94
C LEU A 20 -5.81 -16.43 -3.02
N GLU A 21 -7.02 -16.92 -3.30
CA GLU A 21 -7.28 -18.37 -3.44
C GLU A 21 -6.72 -18.93 -4.74
N SER A 22 -6.89 -18.21 -5.85
CA SER A 22 -6.49 -18.68 -7.18
C SER A 22 -5.04 -18.39 -7.53
N GLU A 23 -4.33 -17.60 -6.72
CA GLU A 23 -3.00 -17.04 -7.00
C GLU A 23 -2.91 -16.38 -8.40
N THR A 24 -4.05 -15.91 -8.90
CA THR A 24 -4.18 -15.36 -10.25
C THR A 24 -4.74 -13.95 -10.14
N PRO A 25 -4.00 -12.92 -10.59
CA PRO A 25 -4.50 -11.55 -10.57
C PRO A 25 -5.75 -11.43 -11.46
N ASN A 26 -6.85 -11.00 -10.86
CA ASN A 26 -8.07 -10.65 -11.58
C ASN A 26 -8.68 -9.34 -11.05
N PRO A 27 -7.98 -8.19 -11.20
CA PRO A 27 -8.48 -6.86 -10.86
C PRO A 27 -9.91 -6.55 -11.32
N LEU A 28 -10.61 -5.72 -10.56
CA LEU A 28 -11.85 -5.10 -11.02
C LEU A 28 -11.48 -3.95 -11.97
N THR A 29 -12.04 -3.97 -13.18
CA THR A 29 -11.78 -2.98 -14.24
C THR A 29 -13.07 -2.69 -14.99
N GLY A 30 -13.07 -1.64 -15.82
CA GLY A 30 -14.23 -1.27 -16.63
C GLY A 30 -15.21 -0.31 -15.94
N PRO A 31 -16.35 0.00 -16.59
CA PRO A 31 -17.25 1.09 -16.17
C PRO A 31 -17.83 0.94 -14.77
N GLU A 32 -17.91 -0.28 -14.23
CA GLU A 32 -18.35 -0.53 -12.85
C GLU A 32 -17.39 0.03 -11.79
N THR A 33 -16.17 0.38 -12.19
CA THR A 33 -15.12 0.88 -11.30
C THR A 33 -14.92 2.40 -11.36
N ILE A 34 -15.80 3.14 -12.06
CA ILE A 34 -15.72 4.61 -12.17
C ILE A 34 -15.63 5.29 -10.80
N GLU A 35 -16.43 4.84 -9.83
CA GLU A 35 -16.49 5.41 -8.47
C GLU A 35 -15.60 4.67 -7.47
N MET A 36 -14.71 3.78 -7.93
CA MET A 36 -13.81 3.01 -7.08
C MET A 36 -12.41 3.62 -7.09
N SER A 37 -11.76 3.63 -5.92
CA SER A 37 -10.33 3.97 -5.82
C SER A 37 -9.43 2.91 -6.45
N GLU A 38 -8.12 3.19 -6.49
CA GLU A 38 -7.09 2.27 -6.99
C GLU A 38 -7.12 0.89 -6.30
N ARG A 39 -7.72 0.79 -5.12
CA ARG A 39 -7.89 -0.45 -4.37
C ARG A 39 -8.59 -1.56 -5.16
N CYS A 40 -9.46 -1.21 -6.11
CA CYS A 40 -10.16 -2.19 -6.93
C CYS A 40 -9.25 -2.93 -7.93
N VAL A 41 -8.11 -2.32 -8.29
CA VAL A 41 -7.07 -2.97 -9.10
C VAL A 41 -5.89 -3.44 -8.27
N GLU A 42 -5.53 -2.68 -7.24
CA GLU A 42 -4.35 -2.90 -6.42
C GLU A 42 -4.48 -4.15 -5.56
N LEU A 43 -5.54 -4.25 -4.74
CA LEU A 43 -5.65 -5.31 -3.75
C LEU A 43 -5.83 -6.69 -4.37
N PRO A 44 -6.64 -6.90 -5.43
CA PRO A 44 -6.69 -8.18 -6.13
C PRO A 44 -5.34 -8.60 -6.71
N TRP A 45 -4.58 -7.65 -7.24
CA TRP A 45 -3.26 -7.94 -7.80
C TRP A 45 -2.27 -8.32 -6.69
N VAL A 46 -2.20 -7.57 -5.60
CA VAL A 46 -1.28 -7.88 -4.48
C VAL A 46 -1.67 -9.21 -3.81
N ALA A 47 -2.97 -9.44 -3.60
CA ALA A 47 -3.48 -10.66 -2.97
C ALA A 47 -3.09 -11.93 -3.74
N ALA A 48 -3.17 -11.91 -5.08
CA ALA A 48 -2.72 -13.02 -5.92
C ALA A 48 -1.23 -13.34 -5.79
N HIS A 49 -0.42 -12.39 -5.31
CA HIS A 49 1.03 -12.50 -5.23
C HIS A 49 1.58 -12.68 -3.82
N LEU A 50 0.73 -12.70 -2.78
CA LEU A 50 1.13 -13.02 -1.41
C LEU A 50 1.75 -14.43 -1.29
N GLY A 51 1.31 -15.35 -2.16
CA GLY A 51 1.85 -16.71 -2.26
C GLY A 51 1.45 -17.61 -1.09
N ALA A 52 2.24 -18.67 -0.88
CA ALA A 52 2.01 -19.64 0.19
C ALA A 52 2.22 -19.03 1.58
N PRO A 53 1.50 -19.51 2.61
CA PRO A 53 1.65 -19.02 3.98
C PRO A 53 3.09 -19.17 4.49
N GLY A 54 3.65 -18.06 4.93
CA GLY A 54 4.99 -17.94 5.51
C GLY A 54 5.04 -16.77 6.49
N ARG A 55 6.22 -16.22 6.72
CA ARG A 55 6.40 -15.01 7.54
C ARG A 55 6.13 -13.77 6.69
N LEU A 56 5.08 -13.03 7.01
CA LEU A 56 4.62 -11.87 6.27
C LEU A 56 4.77 -10.61 7.12
N LEU A 57 5.46 -9.62 6.58
CA LEU A 57 5.49 -8.26 7.13
C LEU A 57 4.64 -7.33 6.26
N ASP A 58 3.65 -6.68 6.84
CA ASP A 58 2.89 -5.63 6.17
C ASP A 58 3.32 -4.24 6.67
N VAL A 59 3.74 -3.38 5.74
CA VAL A 59 4.20 -2.01 5.98
C VAL A 59 3.03 -1.04 5.78
N GLY A 60 2.76 -0.20 6.78
CA GLY A 60 1.58 0.69 6.79
C GLY A 60 0.35 0.06 7.45
N TRP A 61 0.60 -0.83 8.41
CA TRP A 61 -0.44 -1.67 9.04
C TRP A 61 -1.57 -0.87 9.70
N ALA A 62 -1.24 0.18 10.46
CA ALA A 62 -2.20 0.81 11.36
C ALA A 62 -3.33 1.51 10.58
N MET A 63 -3.00 2.10 9.44
CA MET A 63 -3.92 2.86 8.59
C MET A 63 -4.44 2.08 7.38
N SER A 64 -4.11 0.80 7.28
CA SER A 64 -4.57 -0.07 6.19
C SER A 64 -6.09 -0.05 6.03
N PRO A 65 -6.60 -0.01 4.78
CA PRO A 65 -8.04 0.00 4.55
C PRO A 65 -8.68 -1.34 4.97
N PRO A 66 -9.98 -1.34 5.37
CA PRO A 66 -10.67 -2.55 5.83
C PRO A 66 -10.58 -3.74 4.87
N GLU A 67 -10.69 -3.50 3.58
CA GLU A 67 -10.57 -4.53 2.54
C GLU A 67 -9.16 -5.13 2.44
N TRP A 68 -8.11 -4.38 2.76
CA TRP A 68 -6.74 -4.93 2.81
C TRP A 68 -6.51 -5.72 4.10
N LEU A 69 -6.97 -5.19 5.24
CA LEU A 69 -6.96 -5.92 6.51
C LEU A 69 -7.69 -7.27 6.40
N GLY A 70 -8.81 -7.32 5.69
CA GLY A 70 -9.54 -8.56 5.42
C GLY A 70 -8.70 -9.60 4.65
N VAL A 71 -7.89 -9.17 3.68
CA VAL A 71 -6.97 -10.07 2.95
C VAL A 71 -5.84 -10.56 3.86
N LEU A 72 -5.23 -9.65 4.63
CA LEU A 72 -4.15 -9.99 5.56
C LEU A 72 -4.60 -10.96 6.67
N LEU A 73 -5.81 -10.76 7.20
CA LEU A 73 -6.40 -11.70 8.15
C LEU A 73 -6.71 -13.05 7.49
N ALA A 74 -7.17 -13.06 6.24
CA ALA A 74 -7.43 -14.32 5.53
C ALA A 74 -6.13 -15.13 5.26
N ILE A 75 -5.01 -14.49 4.89
CA ILE A 75 -3.74 -15.22 4.73
C ILE A 75 -3.17 -15.68 6.08
N ARG A 76 -3.40 -14.93 7.16
CA ARG A 76 -3.09 -15.37 8.53
C ARG A 76 -3.90 -16.61 8.92
N ASP A 77 -5.19 -16.64 8.60
CA ASP A 77 -6.06 -17.80 8.86
C ASP A 77 -5.60 -19.06 8.09
N ARG A 78 -4.89 -18.88 6.97
CA ARG A 78 -4.22 -19.96 6.23
C ARG A 78 -2.88 -20.40 6.83
N GLY A 79 -2.44 -19.78 7.92
CA GLY A 79 -1.24 -20.14 8.68
C GLY A 79 -0.04 -19.21 8.50
N ALA A 80 -0.21 -18.02 7.90
CA ALA A 80 0.89 -17.06 7.82
C ALA A 80 1.22 -16.46 9.21
N ASP A 81 2.51 -16.32 9.48
CA ASP A 81 3.04 -15.56 10.62
C ASP A 81 3.07 -14.08 10.24
N LEU A 82 1.90 -13.43 10.38
CA LEU A 82 1.69 -12.04 10.01
C LEU A 82 2.18 -11.10 11.12
N THR A 83 2.99 -10.11 10.74
CA THR A 83 3.41 -8.98 11.56
C THR A 83 3.12 -7.68 10.82
N GLY A 84 2.55 -6.69 11.50
CA GLY A 84 2.43 -5.32 11.00
C GLY A 84 3.62 -4.46 11.41
N ILE A 85 3.96 -3.45 10.62
CA ILE A 85 4.88 -2.37 10.99
C ILE A 85 4.32 -1.02 10.56
N ASP A 86 4.35 -0.05 11.46
CA ASP A 86 3.84 1.30 11.23
C ASP A 86 4.47 2.28 12.23
N ILE A 87 4.51 3.57 11.88
CA ILE A 87 4.90 4.64 12.81
C ILE A 87 3.76 4.98 13.79
N ILE A 88 2.52 4.57 13.47
CA ILE A 88 1.33 4.72 14.30
C ILE A 88 1.07 3.45 15.08
N ASP A 89 0.83 3.58 16.38
CA ASP A 89 0.28 2.49 17.18
C ASP A 89 -1.16 2.18 16.73
N PRO A 90 -1.48 0.96 16.27
CA PRO A 90 -2.83 0.60 15.82
C PRO A 90 -3.90 0.79 16.90
N GLN A 91 -3.55 0.80 18.19
CA GLN A 91 -4.50 1.12 19.27
C GLN A 91 -5.01 2.57 19.17
N ARG A 92 -4.20 3.52 18.70
CA ARG A 92 -4.61 4.93 18.55
C ARG A 92 -5.67 5.13 17.48
N VAL A 93 -5.74 4.21 16.53
CA VAL A 93 -6.67 4.25 15.39
C VAL A 93 -7.69 3.13 15.45
N ARG A 94 -7.91 2.52 16.62
CA ARG A 94 -8.88 1.43 16.86
C ARG A 94 -10.27 1.72 16.29
N SER A 95 -10.72 2.97 16.36
CA SER A 95 -12.05 3.38 15.84
C SER A 95 -12.18 3.34 14.32
N ARG A 96 -11.07 3.21 13.58
CA ARG A 96 -11.07 3.06 12.12
C ARG A 96 -11.39 1.64 11.67
N TYR A 97 -11.15 0.64 12.52
CA TYR A 97 -11.36 -0.75 12.16
C TYR A 97 -12.84 -1.11 12.23
N PRO A 98 -13.34 -1.97 11.31
CA PRO A 98 -14.69 -2.51 11.39
C PRO A 98 -14.91 -3.19 12.75
N ALA A 99 -16.06 -2.93 13.39
CA ALA A 99 -16.31 -3.36 14.76
C ALA A 99 -16.15 -4.88 14.99
N ASP A 100 -16.44 -5.67 13.97
CA ASP A 100 -16.30 -7.13 13.94
C ASP A 100 -14.87 -7.62 13.66
N GLN A 101 -13.97 -6.75 13.22
CA GLN A 101 -12.57 -7.06 12.91
C GLN A 101 -11.56 -6.47 13.91
N VAL A 102 -11.95 -5.48 14.72
CA VAL A 102 -11.06 -4.75 15.63
C VAL A 102 -10.16 -5.68 16.45
N ASP A 103 -10.74 -6.69 17.11
CA ASP A 103 -9.96 -7.57 17.99
C ASP A 103 -9.04 -8.51 17.17
N ALA A 104 -9.46 -8.93 15.98
CA ALA A 104 -8.62 -9.71 15.07
C ALA A 104 -7.41 -8.90 14.59
N VAL A 105 -7.64 -7.65 14.15
CA VAL A 105 -6.59 -6.70 13.73
C VAL A 105 -5.62 -6.44 14.89
N LEU A 106 -6.13 -6.10 16.07
CA LEU A 106 -5.28 -5.78 17.22
C LEU A 106 -4.61 -7.01 17.86
N SER A 107 -5.00 -8.22 17.49
CA SER A 107 -4.31 -9.46 17.89
C SER A 107 -3.07 -9.76 17.04
N VAL A 108 -2.90 -9.08 15.89
CA VAL A 108 -1.71 -9.22 15.05
C VAL A 108 -0.55 -8.48 15.72
N PRO A 109 0.63 -9.11 15.89
CA PRO A 109 1.82 -8.41 16.37
C PRO A 109 2.14 -7.20 15.50
N ALA A 110 2.22 -6.02 16.10
CA ALA A 110 2.54 -4.77 15.40
C ALA A 110 3.82 -4.15 15.98
N ARG A 111 4.73 -3.76 15.10
CA ARG A 111 5.95 -3.02 15.41
C ARG A 111 5.67 -1.53 15.22
N VAL A 112 5.69 -0.77 16.31
CA VAL A 112 5.51 0.69 16.27
C VAL A 112 6.88 1.33 16.08
N GLU A 113 7.36 1.38 14.86
CA GLU A 113 8.66 1.94 14.49
C GLU A 113 8.71 2.35 13.00
N ASP A 114 9.69 3.18 12.66
CA ASP A 114 9.96 3.54 11.26
C ASP A 114 10.63 2.38 10.51
N ILE A 115 9.97 1.91 9.44
CA ILE A 115 10.47 0.84 8.57
C ILE A 115 11.87 1.11 8.01
N LEU A 116 12.22 2.37 7.74
CA LEU A 116 13.54 2.72 7.19
C LEU A 116 14.69 2.30 8.14
N ASN A 117 14.41 2.33 9.44
CA ASN A 117 15.35 2.02 10.51
C ASN A 117 15.16 0.62 11.11
N ALA A 118 14.15 -0.12 10.64
CA ALA A 118 13.79 -1.42 11.18
C ALA A 118 14.92 -2.45 11.00
N ASN A 119 15.09 -3.27 12.04
CA ASN A 119 16.00 -4.42 12.05
C ASN A 119 15.23 -5.73 12.30
N PRO A 120 15.77 -6.90 11.89
CA PRO A 120 15.18 -8.19 12.23
C PRO A 120 15.10 -8.39 13.75
N THR A 121 13.92 -8.70 14.29
CA THR A 121 13.71 -8.93 15.74
C THR A 121 13.53 -10.40 16.08
N SER A 122 12.91 -11.18 15.19
CA SER A 122 12.63 -12.61 15.37
C SER A 122 13.01 -13.43 14.12
N GLY A 123 13.97 -12.94 13.33
CA GLY A 123 14.37 -13.50 12.04
C GLY A 123 13.85 -12.67 10.87
N HIS A 124 13.93 -13.25 9.67
CA HIS A 124 13.62 -12.60 8.40
C HIS A 124 12.25 -13.05 7.88
N TYR A 125 11.67 -12.27 6.99
CA TYR A 125 10.36 -12.50 6.37
C TYR A 125 10.49 -13.19 5.02
N ASP A 126 9.50 -14.01 4.68
CA ASP A 126 9.37 -14.62 3.36
C ASP A 126 8.75 -13.64 2.37
N THR A 127 7.82 -12.80 2.85
CA THR A 127 7.15 -11.77 2.06
C THR A 127 7.07 -10.46 2.85
N ILE A 128 7.30 -9.34 2.17
CA ILE A 128 6.98 -7.99 2.64
C ILE A 128 5.93 -7.40 1.68
N SER A 129 4.82 -6.89 2.21
CA SER A 129 3.86 -6.06 1.48
C SER A 129 4.00 -4.59 1.88
N CYS A 130 3.97 -3.70 0.90
CA CYS A 130 3.95 -2.25 1.08
C CYS A 130 2.94 -1.69 0.09
N VAL A 131 1.69 -1.59 0.54
CA VAL A 131 0.54 -1.29 -0.32
C VAL A 131 0.12 0.16 -0.11
N SER A 132 0.36 1.02 -1.10
CA SER A 132 0.10 2.47 -1.01
C SER A 132 0.58 3.08 0.33
N THR A 133 1.84 2.83 0.65
CA THR A 133 2.48 3.36 1.87
C THR A 133 3.80 4.05 1.57
N LEU A 134 4.57 3.55 0.60
CA LEU A 134 5.91 4.06 0.28
C LEU A 134 5.90 5.54 -0.14
N GLU A 135 4.83 6.00 -0.79
CA GLU A 135 4.60 7.38 -1.18
C GLU A 135 4.47 8.35 0.00
N HIS A 136 4.06 7.87 1.17
CA HIS A 136 3.88 8.66 2.40
C HIS A 136 5.16 8.72 3.24
N ILE A 137 6.07 7.76 3.08
CA ILE A 137 7.32 7.71 3.84
C ILE A 137 8.12 8.99 3.57
N GLY A 138 8.50 9.67 4.66
CA GLY A 138 9.23 10.93 4.65
C GLY A 138 8.36 12.19 4.65
N PHE A 139 7.05 12.07 4.43
CA PHE A 139 6.07 13.15 4.67
C PHE A 139 5.33 12.97 5.99
N ASP A 140 4.94 11.72 6.27
CA ASP A 140 4.14 11.40 7.44
C ASP A 140 5.00 11.34 8.71
N ILE A 141 4.52 12.04 9.74
CA ILE A 141 5.12 12.09 11.06
C ILE A 141 4.03 11.72 12.05
N ALA A 142 4.27 10.70 12.89
CA ALA A 142 3.34 10.33 13.94
C ALA A 142 3.18 11.48 14.94
N SER A 143 1.94 11.85 15.25
CA SER A 143 1.67 12.77 16.37
C SER A 143 2.08 12.12 17.69
N PRO A 144 2.48 12.91 18.70
CA PRO A 144 2.72 12.40 20.05
C PRO A 144 1.52 11.62 20.59
N PRO A 145 1.71 10.59 21.44
CA PRO A 145 0.61 9.79 21.98
C PRO A 145 -0.47 10.58 22.72
N GLU A 146 -0.11 11.72 23.32
CA GLU A 146 -1.02 12.63 24.00
C GLU A 146 -1.93 13.44 23.08
N ASP A 147 -1.61 13.53 21.78
CA ASP A 147 -2.47 14.17 20.79
C ASP A 147 -3.56 13.20 20.34
N LEU A 148 -4.80 13.51 20.73
CA LEU A 148 -5.99 12.73 20.39
C LEU A 148 -6.75 13.29 19.18
N THR A 149 -6.26 14.37 18.57
CA THR A 149 -6.95 15.03 17.46
C THR A 149 -6.60 14.41 16.11
N SER A 150 -5.36 13.94 15.95
CA SER A 150 -4.87 13.29 14.74
C SER A 150 -3.81 12.25 15.08
N ALA A 151 -3.75 11.17 14.30
CA ALA A 151 -2.66 10.20 14.37
C ALA A 151 -1.34 10.78 13.82
N PHE A 152 -1.43 11.74 12.89
CA PHE A 152 -0.30 12.35 12.20
C PHE A 152 -0.20 13.85 12.46
N VAL A 153 1.02 14.36 12.46
CA VAL A 153 1.29 15.79 12.37
C VAL A 153 0.91 16.25 10.96
N ARG A 154 -0.13 17.09 10.87
CA ARG A 154 -0.68 17.58 9.61
C ARG A 154 -0.73 19.10 9.59
N ALA A 155 -0.66 19.65 8.38
CA ALA A 155 -0.81 21.08 8.19
C ALA A 155 -2.28 21.48 8.17
N THR A 156 -2.58 22.68 8.66
CA THR A 156 -3.93 23.26 8.59
C THR A 156 -4.15 24.09 7.32
N SER A 157 -3.09 24.27 6.52
CA SER A 157 -3.15 24.93 5.21
C SER A 157 -2.19 24.25 4.22
N ALA A 158 -2.46 24.40 2.93
CA ALA A 158 -1.64 23.86 1.86
C ALA A 158 -0.19 24.37 1.90
N GLU A 159 0.01 25.65 2.26
CA GLU A 159 1.31 26.33 2.25
C GLU A 159 2.25 25.84 3.37
N THR A 160 1.68 25.26 4.42
CA THR A 160 2.43 24.77 5.59
C THR A 160 2.64 23.26 5.57
N ALA A 161 2.08 22.56 4.59
CA ALA A 161 2.27 21.13 4.41
C ALA A 161 3.73 20.83 4.00
N ILE A 162 4.31 19.80 4.61
CA ILE A 162 5.64 19.31 4.27
C ILE A 162 5.59 18.81 2.81
N ALA A 163 6.29 19.51 1.91
CA ALA A 163 6.24 19.27 0.47
C ALA A 163 7.49 18.57 -0.06
N SER A 164 8.44 18.19 0.81
CA SER A 164 9.63 17.44 0.43
C SER A 164 9.89 16.28 1.38
N ARG A 165 10.38 15.18 0.80
CA ARG A 165 10.98 14.06 1.52
C ARG A 165 12.44 13.90 1.10
N ALA A 166 13.21 13.12 1.86
CA ALA A 166 14.60 12.87 1.54
C ALA A 166 14.74 12.14 0.19
N PRO A 167 15.65 12.54 -0.72
CA PRO A 167 15.79 11.92 -2.05
C PRO A 167 16.20 10.45 -1.99
N GLU A 168 16.82 10.01 -0.90
CA GLU A 168 17.22 8.63 -0.65
C GLU A 168 16.12 7.74 -0.05
N THR A 169 14.89 8.26 0.16
CA THR A 169 13.80 7.52 0.82
C THR A 169 13.54 6.16 0.19
N ASP A 170 13.39 6.10 -1.14
CA ASP A 170 13.14 4.84 -1.86
C ASP A 170 14.30 3.84 -1.65
N ARG A 171 15.54 4.35 -1.71
CA ARG A 171 16.75 3.52 -1.51
C ARG A 171 16.82 2.99 -0.08
N LEU A 172 16.52 3.81 0.93
CA LEU A 172 16.50 3.40 2.33
C LEU A 172 15.40 2.36 2.61
N PHE A 173 14.25 2.48 1.95
CA PHE A 173 13.20 1.48 2.03
C PHE A 173 13.66 0.15 1.43
N LEU A 174 14.31 0.16 0.26
CA LEU A 174 14.88 -1.05 -0.35
C LEU A 174 16.01 -1.65 0.51
N ASP A 175 16.82 -0.82 1.17
CA ASP A 175 17.80 -1.29 2.16
C ASP A 175 17.11 -2.00 3.33
N ALA A 176 15.99 -1.47 3.84
CA ALA A 176 15.23 -2.10 4.90
C ALA A 176 14.62 -3.43 4.44
N ALA A 177 13.99 -3.47 3.26
CA ALA A 177 13.45 -4.69 2.70
C ALA A 177 14.53 -5.76 2.49
N HIS A 178 15.70 -5.38 1.96
CA HIS A 178 16.86 -6.27 1.80
C HIS A 178 17.34 -6.84 3.15
N ARG A 179 17.41 -6.01 4.20
CA ARG A 179 17.78 -6.46 5.56
C ARG A 179 16.73 -7.38 6.20
N LEU A 180 15.46 -7.24 5.83
CA LEU A 180 14.34 -7.93 6.49
C LEU A 180 13.89 -9.19 5.76
N LEU A 181 14.16 -9.32 4.47
CA LEU A 181 13.78 -10.49 3.66
C LEU A 181 14.81 -11.62 3.73
N VAL A 182 14.32 -12.86 3.71
CA VAL A 182 15.16 -14.01 3.37
C VAL A 182 15.64 -13.92 1.91
N PRO A 183 16.81 -14.50 1.58
CA PRO A 183 17.11 -14.95 0.22
C PRO A 183 15.94 -15.61 -0.50
N GLY A 184 15.59 -15.11 -1.68
CA GLY A 184 14.47 -15.63 -2.47
C GLY A 184 13.08 -15.18 -1.99
N GLY A 185 13.00 -14.42 -0.89
CA GLY A 185 11.75 -13.82 -0.42
C GLY A 185 11.21 -12.75 -1.37
N HIS A 186 9.97 -12.32 -1.14
CA HIS A 186 9.23 -11.45 -2.04
C HIS A 186 8.96 -10.07 -1.44
N LEU A 187 9.08 -9.04 -2.25
CA LEU A 187 8.66 -7.68 -1.92
C LEU A 187 7.55 -7.27 -2.89
N LEU A 188 6.38 -6.96 -2.35
CA LEU A 188 5.21 -6.48 -3.07
C LEU A 188 5.05 -5.00 -2.79
N ILE A 189 5.08 -4.18 -3.83
CA ILE A 189 4.94 -2.73 -3.73
C ILE A 189 3.83 -2.28 -4.66
N SER A 190 3.00 -1.36 -4.18
CA SER A 190 2.14 -0.53 -5.02
C SER A 190 2.27 0.94 -4.62
N VAL A 191 2.21 1.81 -5.63
CA VAL A 191 2.34 3.26 -5.46
C VAL A 191 1.45 4.02 -6.45
N PRO A 192 1.03 5.25 -6.13
CA PRO A 192 0.45 6.16 -7.11
C PRO A 192 1.48 6.52 -8.18
N ALA A 193 1.05 6.52 -9.44
CA ALA A 193 1.88 6.79 -10.61
C ALA A 193 1.35 7.98 -11.43
N GLY A 194 2.26 8.79 -11.95
CA GLY A 194 2.00 10.08 -12.58
C GLY A 194 3.27 10.91 -12.77
N SER A 195 3.30 12.07 -12.12
CA SER A 195 4.19 13.19 -12.46
C SER A 195 5.60 13.19 -11.85
N GLY A 196 5.94 12.26 -10.93
CA GLY A 196 7.29 12.19 -10.34
C GLY A 196 7.56 13.23 -9.26
N LEU A 197 6.50 13.75 -8.63
CA LEU A 197 6.56 14.88 -7.72
C LEU A 197 5.70 14.64 -6.46
N PRO A 198 6.01 15.33 -5.35
CA PRO A 198 5.10 15.44 -4.22
C PRO A 198 3.78 16.09 -4.66
N ILE A 199 2.67 15.45 -4.34
CA ILE A 199 1.32 15.92 -4.64
C ILE A 199 0.59 16.23 -3.34
N LEU A 200 -0.06 17.40 -3.29
CA LEU A 200 -0.83 17.84 -2.15
C LEU A 200 -2.11 16.99 -2.03
N HIS A 201 -2.37 16.51 -0.82
CA HIS A 201 -3.56 15.79 -0.44
C HIS A 201 -4.22 16.44 0.78
N GLN A 202 -5.55 16.37 0.85
CA GLN A 202 -6.33 16.80 2.00
C GLN A 202 -7.05 15.58 2.58
N ASP A 203 -6.76 15.26 3.84
CA ASP A 203 -7.34 14.09 4.51
C ASP A 203 -8.80 14.32 4.93
N SER A 204 -9.43 13.28 5.48
CA SER A 204 -10.83 13.32 5.90
C SER A 204 -11.11 14.25 7.09
N LEU A 205 -10.07 14.75 7.77
CA LEU A 205 -10.19 15.78 8.82
C LEU A 205 -10.04 17.20 8.24
N GLY A 206 -9.84 17.32 6.93
CA GLY A 206 -9.58 18.59 6.24
C GLY A 206 -8.15 19.08 6.41
N LEU A 207 -7.23 18.23 6.90
CA LEU A 207 -5.83 18.59 7.11
C LEU A 207 -4.98 18.19 5.90
N PHE A 208 -3.86 18.88 5.71
CA PHE A 208 -3.04 18.78 4.51
C PHE A 208 -1.76 17.98 4.76
N THR A 209 -1.41 17.16 3.77
CA THR A 209 -0.11 16.46 3.66
C THR A 209 0.30 16.34 2.19
N HIS A 210 1.50 15.86 1.92
CA HIS A 210 1.89 15.42 0.59
C HIS A 210 2.10 13.92 0.55
N GLN A 211 1.95 13.36 -0.64
CA GLN A 211 2.38 12.01 -0.98
C GLN A 211 3.20 12.07 -2.27
N PHE A 212 4.14 11.14 -2.47
CA PHE A 212 4.95 11.11 -3.68
C PHE A 212 4.26 10.36 -4.80
N GLU A 213 3.98 11.02 -5.92
CA GLU A 213 3.50 10.38 -7.13
C GLU A 213 4.69 9.97 -8.00
N TYR A 214 4.79 8.69 -8.34
CA TYR A 214 5.95 8.14 -9.04
C TYR A 214 5.88 8.44 -10.55
N ASP A 215 6.99 8.83 -11.15
CA ASP A 215 7.22 8.83 -12.59
C ASP A 215 8.07 7.61 -13.02
N GLU A 216 8.35 7.49 -14.32
CA GLU A 216 9.17 6.41 -14.86
C GLU A 216 10.58 6.38 -14.24
N ALA A 217 11.18 7.56 -14.01
CA ALA A 217 12.54 7.65 -13.46
C ALA A 217 12.61 7.20 -12.00
N SER A 218 11.61 7.55 -11.20
CA SER A 218 11.49 7.10 -9.80
C SER A 218 11.08 5.64 -9.68
N TRP A 219 10.18 5.16 -10.54
CA TRP A 219 9.84 3.75 -10.61
C TRP A 219 11.04 2.87 -10.99
N ALA A 220 11.84 3.31 -11.96
CA ALA A 220 13.05 2.61 -12.37
C ALA A 220 14.09 2.45 -11.25
N ARG A 221 14.07 3.32 -10.21
CA ARG A 221 14.93 3.14 -9.02
C ARG A 221 14.50 1.94 -8.18
N ILE A 222 13.21 1.64 -8.15
CA ILE A 222 12.66 0.48 -7.43
C ILE A 222 12.91 -0.80 -8.25
N THR A 223 12.55 -0.77 -9.52
CA THR A 223 12.59 -1.97 -10.37
C THR A 223 13.98 -2.30 -10.91
N GLY A 224 14.90 -1.34 -10.88
CA GLY A 224 16.30 -1.49 -11.28
C GLY A 224 17.29 -1.78 -10.14
N ASP A 225 16.84 -1.94 -8.89
CA ASP A 225 17.74 -2.26 -7.77
C ASP A 225 18.34 -3.67 -7.94
N ASN A 226 19.67 -3.77 -7.96
CA ASN A 226 20.38 -5.00 -8.29
C ASN A 226 20.28 -6.12 -7.24
N ARG A 227 19.74 -5.83 -6.06
CA ARG A 227 19.46 -6.83 -5.02
C ARG A 227 18.14 -7.54 -5.24
N PHE A 228 17.34 -7.09 -6.21
CA PHE A 228 16.02 -7.63 -6.50
C PHE A 228 15.87 -7.99 -7.98
N SER A 229 15.13 -9.07 -8.27
CA SER A 229 14.67 -9.39 -9.63
C SER A 229 13.19 -9.10 -9.75
N VAL A 230 12.79 -8.35 -10.76
CA VAL A 230 11.38 -8.16 -11.12
C VAL A 230 10.79 -9.49 -11.59
N LEU A 231 9.69 -9.91 -10.96
CA LEU A 231 8.94 -11.11 -11.35
C LEU A 231 7.63 -10.77 -12.06
N ALA A 232 6.99 -9.67 -11.67
CA ALA A 232 5.75 -9.19 -12.28
C ALA A 232 5.61 -7.69 -12.05
N GLU A 233 5.03 -7.01 -13.03
CA GLU A 233 4.62 -5.61 -12.96
C GLU A 233 3.20 -5.47 -13.52
N ALA A 234 2.46 -4.50 -13.01
CA ALA A 234 1.20 -4.09 -13.60
C ALA A 234 0.95 -2.61 -13.40
N TYR A 235 0.23 -2.03 -14.36
CA TYR A 235 -0.01 -0.59 -14.45
C TYR A 235 -1.47 -0.36 -14.76
N TYR A 236 -2.11 0.53 -14.01
CA TYR A 236 -3.52 0.83 -14.17
C TYR A 236 -3.75 2.33 -14.21
N SER A 237 -4.62 2.75 -15.11
CA SER A 237 -5.09 4.13 -15.22
C SER A 237 -6.59 4.19 -14.97
N HIS A 238 -7.03 5.24 -14.29
CA HIS A 238 -8.43 5.59 -14.14
C HIS A 238 -8.87 6.59 -15.22
N ASP A 239 -10.13 6.47 -15.63
CA ASP A 239 -10.82 7.37 -16.53
C ASP A 239 -12.25 7.56 -16.00
N GLU A 240 -12.69 8.81 -15.83
CA GLU A 240 -14.00 9.14 -15.25
C GLU A 240 -15.20 8.56 -16.01
N THR A 241 -15.00 8.14 -17.28
CA THR A 241 -16.06 7.59 -18.13
C THR A 241 -15.93 6.09 -18.36
N ARG A 242 -14.73 5.53 -18.19
CA ARG A 242 -14.42 4.10 -18.48
C ARG A 242 -14.03 3.30 -17.24
N GLY A 243 -13.79 3.96 -16.11
CA GLY A 243 -13.26 3.36 -14.90
C GLY A 243 -11.79 2.97 -15.03
N TRP A 244 -11.35 2.05 -14.19
CA TRP A 244 -10.00 1.53 -14.19
C TRP A 244 -9.75 0.59 -15.38
N ALA A 245 -8.60 0.74 -16.01
CA ALA A 245 -8.12 -0.16 -17.06
C ALA A 245 -6.62 -0.40 -16.92
N GLN A 246 -6.18 -1.60 -17.29
CA GLN A 246 -4.75 -1.91 -17.36
C GLN A 246 -4.12 -1.21 -18.56
N VAL A 247 -2.91 -0.69 -18.38
CA VAL A 247 -2.06 -0.15 -19.46
C VAL A 247 -0.78 -0.97 -19.57
N GLU A 248 -0.13 -0.91 -20.73
CA GLU A 248 1.02 -1.78 -21.02
C GLU A 248 2.30 -1.34 -20.32
N THR A 249 2.48 -0.03 -20.10
CA THR A 249 3.74 0.54 -19.62
C THR A 249 3.50 1.64 -18.59
N PHE A 250 4.50 1.86 -17.72
CA PHE A 250 4.48 2.98 -16.79
C PHE A 250 4.33 4.32 -17.51
N ALA A 251 4.98 4.50 -18.67
CA ALA A 251 4.94 5.75 -19.44
C ALA A 251 3.50 6.19 -19.79
N ALA A 252 2.56 5.25 -19.94
CA ALA A 252 1.15 5.54 -20.17
C ALA A 252 0.44 6.22 -18.97
N LEU A 253 1.06 6.21 -17.79
CA LEU A 253 0.55 6.85 -16.57
C LEU A 253 1.05 8.28 -16.40
N SER A 254 1.96 8.79 -17.23
CA SER A 254 2.59 10.12 -17.08
C SER A 254 1.61 11.31 -17.06
N GLY A 255 0.40 11.13 -17.61
CA GLY A 255 -0.67 12.14 -17.57
C GLY A 255 -1.63 12.01 -16.38
N GLN A 256 -1.48 10.97 -15.56
CA GLN A 256 -2.31 10.76 -14.37
C GLN A 256 -1.85 11.66 -13.23
N THR A 257 -2.80 12.10 -12.41
CA THR A 257 -2.48 12.80 -11.17
C THR A 257 -3.55 12.61 -10.10
N SER A 258 -3.08 12.41 -8.87
CA SER A 258 -3.88 12.35 -7.65
C SER A 258 -4.14 13.72 -7.02
N ALA A 259 -3.66 14.82 -7.63
CA ALA A 259 -3.71 16.15 -7.05
C ALA A 259 -5.14 16.60 -6.77
N MET A 260 -5.45 16.81 -5.48
CA MET A 260 -6.79 17.18 -4.99
C MET A 260 -7.91 16.21 -5.41
N GLN A 261 -7.54 14.98 -5.80
CA GLN A 261 -8.47 13.91 -6.11
C GLN A 261 -8.74 13.07 -4.85
N PRO A 262 -9.90 12.41 -4.76
CA PRO A 262 -10.22 11.53 -3.62
C PRO A 262 -9.34 10.28 -3.56
N PHE A 263 -8.70 9.91 -4.68
CA PHE A 263 -7.87 8.71 -4.81
C PHE A 263 -6.87 8.85 -5.96
N ALA A 264 -5.94 7.89 -6.08
CA ALA A 264 -4.94 7.91 -7.15
C ALA A 264 -5.59 7.58 -8.50
N THR A 265 -5.16 8.25 -9.58
CA THR A 265 -5.69 8.01 -10.94
C THR A 265 -4.73 7.20 -11.81
N GLY A 266 -3.51 6.98 -11.33
CA GLY A 266 -2.55 6.02 -11.87
C GLY A 266 -1.99 5.15 -10.74
N CYS A 267 -1.84 3.85 -10.98
CA CYS A 267 -1.31 2.90 -10.01
C CYS A 267 -0.28 1.99 -10.67
N ALA A 268 0.89 1.86 -10.05
CA ALA A 268 1.95 0.96 -10.46
C ALA A 268 2.21 -0.08 -9.38
N LEU A 269 2.36 -1.34 -9.80
CA LEU A 269 2.57 -2.48 -8.92
C LEU A 269 3.77 -3.28 -9.37
N VAL A 270 4.56 -3.79 -8.42
CA VAL A 270 5.67 -4.70 -8.69
C VAL A 270 5.76 -5.81 -7.65
N ARG A 271 6.10 -7.00 -8.14
CA ARG A 271 6.55 -8.14 -7.33
C ARG A 271 8.03 -8.32 -7.62
N LEU A 272 8.82 -8.05 -6.60
CA LEU A 272 10.26 -8.24 -6.59
C LEU A 272 10.59 -9.55 -5.85
N ARG A 273 11.67 -10.20 -6.26
CA ARG A 273 12.29 -11.30 -5.51
C ARG A 273 13.67 -10.88 -5.05
N HIS A 274 13.94 -11.04 -3.76
CA HIS A 274 15.23 -10.78 -3.16
C HIS A 274 16.27 -11.78 -3.68
N ILE A 275 17.33 -11.27 -4.29
CA ILE A 275 18.46 -12.05 -4.79
C ILE A 275 19.53 -12.01 -3.71
N SER A 276 20.00 -13.17 -3.25
CA SER A 276 21.20 -13.22 -2.40
C SER A 276 22.38 -12.63 -3.16
N SER A 277 22.94 -11.56 -2.61
CA SER A 277 24.33 -11.18 -2.88
C SER A 277 25.25 -11.80 -1.85
#